data_AF-A0A2E7J5S6-F1
#
_entry.id   AF-A0A2E7J5S6-F1
#
_cell.length_a   1.000
_cell.length_b   1.000
_cell.length_c   1.000
_cell.angle_alpha   90.00
_cell.angle_beta   90.00
_cell.angle_gamma   90.00
#
_symmetry.space_group_name_H-M   'P 1'
#
loop_
_entity.id
_entity.type
_entity.pdbx_description
1 polymer ?
#
loop_
_entity_poly.entity_id
_entity_poly.type
_entity_poly.pdbx_seq_one_letter_code
_entity_poly.pdbx_strand_id
1 'polypeptide(L)'
;GSSWVRTEGRRPLLIHTEPLSEDDDVQGFVVATGEIVQHRLRPPEIHTIDQVASSISKKGIGKVTLRCSLDPDIHPTLQRRLDREMKGVEGSRGFMVDMEVARPSGPQTIFLVCKE
;
A
#
# COMPACT_ATOMS: atom_id res chain seq x y z
N GLY A 1 -14.22 -14.04 -4.52
CA GLY A 1 -15.07 -13.02 -3.87
C GLY A 1 -14.43 -11.64 -3.98
N SER A 2 -15.20 -10.59 -4.26
CA SER A 2 -14.68 -9.23 -4.50
C SER A 2 -15.54 -8.14 -3.87
N SER A 3 -14.94 -7.01 -3.53
CA SER A 3 -15.62 -5.83 -2.96
C SER A 3 -14.91 -4.54 -3.35
N TRP A 4 -15.67 -3.59 -3.89
CA TRP A 4 -15.18 -2.24 -4.11
C TRP A 4 -15.17 -1.46 -2.80
N VAL A 5 -13.98 -1.07 -2.37
CA VAL A 5 -13.75 -0.34 -1.12
C VAL A 5 -13.84 1.17 -1.35
N ARG A 6 -13.40 1.63 -2.52
CA ARG A 6 -13.44 3.03 -2.92
C ARG A 6 -13.72 3.11 -4.42
N THR A 7 -14.79 3.79 -4.80
CA THR A 7 -15.17 4.01 -6.21
C THR A 7 -15.03 5.47 -6.64
N GLU A 8 -14.95 6.39 -5.68
CA GLU A 8 -14.83 7.82 -5.93
C GLU A 8 -13.38 8.31 -5.90
N GLY A 9 -13.12 9.41 -6.59
CA GLY A 9 -11.80 10.04 -6.70
C GLY A 9 -10.89 9.39 -7.75
N ARG A 10 -9.59 9.67 -7.66
CA ARG A 10 -8.59 9.30 -8.71
C ARG A 10 -7.97 7.90 -8.53
N ARG A 11 -8.26 7.19 -7.44
CA ARG A 11 -7.63 5.91 -7.09
C ARG A 11 -8.67 4.94 -6.51
N PRO A 12 -9.54 4.38 -7.36
CA PRO A 12 -10.49 3.37 -6.91
C PRO A 12 -9.74 2.15 -6.36
N LEU A 13 -10.34 1.47 -5.39
CA LEU A 13 -9.77 0.31 -4.69
C LEU A 13 -10.75 -0.86 -4.75
N LEU A 14 -10.25 -1.96 -5.29
CA LEU A 14 -10.92 -3.26 -5.32
C LEU A 14 -10.14 -4.23 -4.44
N ILE A 15 -10.83 -4.91 -3.53
CA ILE A 15 -10.29 -6.08 -2.82
C ILE A 15 -10.94 -7.32 -3.41
N HIS A 16 -10.14 -8.32 -3.75
CA HIS A 16 -10.61 -9.56 -4.32
C HIS A 16 -9.76 -10.74 -3.81
N THR A 17 -10.31 -11.95 -3.88
CA THR A 17 -9.65 -13.18 -3.41
C THR A 17 -9.10 -14.06 -4.53
N GLU A 18 -9.35 -13.72 -5.79
CA GLU A 18 -8.98 -14.48 -6.99
C GLU A 18 -8.06 -13.63 -7.88
N PRO A 19 -7.14 -14.20 -8.67
CA PRO A 19 -6.32 -13.42 -9.58
C PRO A 19 -7.17 -12.51 -10.51
N LEU A 20 -6.63 -11.34 -10.85
CA LEU A 20 -7.26 -10.50 -11.88
C LEU A 20 -7.17 -11.19 -13.25
N SER A 21 -8.12 -10.86 -14.14
CA SER A 21 -8.08 -11.34 -15.53
C SER A 21 -6.79 -10.89 -16.22
N GLU A 22 -6.10 -11.78 -16.92
CA GLU A 22 -4.91 -11.48 -17.72
C GLU A 22 -5.25 -10.86 -19.09
N ASP A 23 -6.53 -10.57 -19.36
CA ASP A 23 -6.99 -9.89 -20.55
C ASP A 23 -6.35 -8.50 -20.69
N ASP A 24 -5.71 -8.23 -21.83
CA ASP A 24 -5.02 -6.97 -22.13
C ASP A 24 -5.94 -5.75 -22.01
N ASP A 25 -7.22 -5.90 -22.39
CA ASP A 25 -8.22 -4.84 -22.27
C ASP A 25 -8.47 -4.48 -20.80
N VAL A 26 -8.32 -5.44 -19.89
CA VAL A 26 -8.47 -5.22 -18.44
C VAL A 26 -7.17 -4.69 -17.84
N GLN A 27 -6.02 -5.27 -18.22
CA GLN A 27 -4.71 -4.89 -17.70
C GLN A 27 -4.37 -3.41 -17.94
N GLY A 28 -4.86 -2.83 -19.04
CA GLY A 28 -4.72 -1.40 -19.32
C GLY A 28 -5.32 -0.46 -18.25
N PHE A 29 -6.26 -0.96 -17.43
CA PHE A 29 -6.87 -0.19 -16.34
C PHE A 29 -6.23 -0.47 -14.96
N VAL A 30 -5.34 -1.46 -14.86
CA VAL A 30 -4.71 -1.86 -13.58
C VAL A 30 -3.46 -1.01 -13.32
N VAL A 31 -3.59 -0.02 -12.43
CA VAL A 31 -2.47 0.89 -12.07
C VAL A 31 -1.50 0.26 -11.05
N ALA A 32 -1.99 -0.65 -10.21
CA ALA A 32 -1.20 -1.58 -9.41
C ALA A 32 -2.13 -2.66 -8.84
N THR A 33 -1.58 -3.86 -8.68
CA THR A 33 -2.22 -5.00 -8.04
C THR A 33 -1.19 -5.73 -7.19
N GLY A 34 -1.61 -6.39 -6.13
CA GLY A 34 -0.70 -7.11 -5.24
C GLY A 34 -1.40 -7.76 -4.06
N GLU A 35 -0.74 -8.74 -3.45
CA GLU A 35 -1.23 -9.47 -2.28
C GLU A 35 -1.03 -8.65 -1.00
N ILE A 36 -2.05 -8.54 -0.15
CA ILE A 36 -1.95 -7.87 1.15
C ILE A 36 -1.09 -8.72 2.09
N VAL A 37 0.11 -8.26 2.41
CA VAL A 37 1.07 -8.98 3.28
C VAL A 37 1.20 -8.40 4.69
N GLN A 38 0.71 -7.17 4.90
CA GLN A 38 0.74 -6.51 6.20
C GLN A 38 -0.37 -5.46 6.34
N HIS A 39 -0.94 -5.38 7.55
CA HIS A 39 -1.90 -4.37 7.97
C HIS A 39 -1.27 -3.46 9.03
N ARG A 40 -1.60 -2.17 9.00
CA ARG A 40 -1.17 -1.18 10.00
C ARG A 40 -2.34 -0.28 10.39
N LEU A 41 -2.45 0.03 11.67
CA LEU A 41 -3.51 0.91 12.21
C LEU A 41 -3.12 2.39 12.24
N ARG A 42 -1.84 2.71 11.94
CA ARG A 42 -1.31 4.07 11.94
C ARG A 42 -0.58 4.36 10.63
N PRO A 43 -0.60 5.63 10.18
CA PRO A 43 0.14 6.05 8.99
C PRO A 43 1.65 5.81 9.17
N PRO A 44 2.42 5.77 8.07
CA PRO A 44 3.86 5.92 8.13
C PRO A 44 4.21 7.32 8.62
N GLU A 45 5.10 7.40 9.62
CA GLU A 45 5.52 8.66 10.22
C GLU A 45 7.04 8.77 10.20
N ILE A 46 7.57 10.00 10.16
CA ILE A 46 9.00 10.26 9.96
C ILE A 46 9.88 9.55 10.99
N HIS A 47 9.41 9.43 12.24
CA HIS A 47 10.13 8.83 13.35
C HIS A 47 9.92 7.31 13.46
N THR A 48 8.98 6.72 12.70
CA THR A 48 8.73 5.27 12.68
C THR A 48 9.06 4.62 11.34
N ILE A 49 9.46 5.42 10.34
CA ILE A 49 9.64 4.96 8.96
C ILE A 49 10.69 3.86 8.81
N ASP A 50 11.73 3.87 9.62
CA ASP A 50 12.79 2.86 9.60
C ASP A 50 12.25 1.50 10.09
N GLN A 51 11.34 1.52 11.08
CA GLN A 51 10.64 0.33 11.55
C GLN A 51 9.63 -0.18 10.50
N VAL A 52 8.99 0.73 9.77
CA VAL A 52 8.13 0.39 8.62
C VAL A 52 8.96 -0.34 7.57
N ALA A 53 10.10 0.23 7.17
CA ALA A 53 11.00 -0.38 6.18
C ALA A 53 11.44 -1.79 6.60
N SER A 54 11.97 -1.93 7.83
CA SER A 54 12.41 -3.24 8.35
C SER A 54 11.30 -4.28 8.36
N SER A 55 10.08 -3.90 8.76
CA SER A 55 8.93 -4.81 8.76
C SER A 55 8.55 -5.25 7.35
N ILE A 56 8.59 -4.33 6.39
CA ILE A 56 8.22 -4.62 5.00
C ILE A 56 9.29 -5.48 4.32
N SER A 57 10.59 -5.23 4.55
CA SER A 57 11.68 -6.05 4.03
C SER A 57 11.57 -7.51 4.46
N LYS A 58 11.14 -7.77 5.71
CA LYS A 58 10.89 -9.13 6.22
C LYS A 58 9.75 -9.86 5.49
N LYS A 59 8.92 -9.15 4.72
CA LYS A 59 7.88 -9.71 3.85
C LYS A 59 8.37 -9.95 2.42
N GLY A 60 9.67 -9.80 2.17
CA GLY A 60 10.29 -10.03 0.86
C GLY A 60 9.98 -8.93 -0.14
N ILE A 61 9.78 -7.70 0.33
CA ILE A 61 9.62 -6.50 -0.49
C ILE A 61 10.91 -5.69 -0.41
N GLY A 62 11.54 -5.42 -1.55
CA GLY A 62 12.78 -4.63 -1.65
C GLY A 62 12.55 -3.15 -1.98
N LYS A 63 11.34 -2.79 -2.44
CA LYS A 63 10.96 -1.41 -2.75
C LYS A 63 9.48 -1.16 -2.50
N VAL A 64 9.14 -0.03 -1.86
CA VAL A 64 7.76 0.33 -1.53
C VAL A 64 7.40 1.70 -2.08
N THR A 65 6.26 1.79 -2.76
CA THR A 65 5.66 3.09 -3.16
C THR A 65 4.53 3.49 -2.21
N LEU A 66 4.59 4.68 -1.62
CA LEU A 66 3.52 5.24 -0.80
C LEU A 66 2.38 5.76 -1.70
N ARG A 67 1.28 5.01 -1.76
CA ARG A 67 0.04 5.36 -2.48
C ARG A 67 -1.09 5.77 -1.55
N CYS A 68 -0.81 5.95 -0.27
CA CYS A 68 -1.75 6.41 0.74
C CYS A 68 -1.98 7.93 0.71
N SER A 69 -3.16 8.35 1.18
CA SER A 69 -3.52 9.76 1.41
C SER A 69 -2.74 10.32 2.60
N LEU A 70 -1.61 10.97 2.33
CA LEU A 70 -0.75 11.60 3.33
C LEU A 70 -0.68 13.12 3.07
N ASP A 71 -0.24 13.87 4.07
CA ASP A 71 0.07 15.29 3.93
C ASP A 71 1.10 15.48 2.79
N PRO A 72 0.80 16.32 1.77
CA PRO A 72 1.68 16.56 0.62
C PRO A 72 3.08 17.06 1.00
N ASP A 73 3.21 17.77 2.13
CA ASP A 73 4.50 18.34 2.55
C ASP A 73 5.43 17.27 3.13
N ILE A 74 4.87 16.24 3.78
CA ILE A 74 5.64 15.15 4.39
C ILE A 74 5.85 13.97 3.44
N HIS A 75 4.94 13.75 2.47
CA HIS A 75 4.94 12.58 1.60
C HIS A 75 6.29 12.36 0.88
N PRO A 76 6.90 13.35 0.22
CA PRO A 76 8.18 13.18 -0.45
C PRO A 76 9.32 12.78 0.51
N THR A 77 9.28 13.31 1.74
CA THR A 77 10.27 13.01 2.77
C THR A 77 10.14 11.57 3.26
N LEU A 78 8.91 11.10 3.49
CA LEU A 78 8.63 9.72 3.88
C LEU A 78 9.07 8.73 2.79
N GLN A 79 8.72 9.00 1.53
CA GLN A 79 9.13 8.16 0.39
C GLN A 79 10.65 8.09 0.27
N ARG A 80 11.34 9.24 0.36
CA ARG A 80 12.81 9.28 0.27
C ARG A 80 13.50 8.53 1.41
N ARG A 81 12.94 8.58 2.63
CA ARG A 81 13.47 7.80 3.77
C ARG A 81 13.26 6.31 3.55
N LEU A 82 12.08 5.86 3.13
CA LEU A 82 11.84 4.46 2.76
C LEU A 82 12.83 3.97 1.71
N ASP A 83 12.99 4.72 0.62
CA ASP A 83 13.90 4.34 -0.47
C ASP A 83 15.36 4.22 0.02
N ARG A 84 15.76 5.06 0.98
CA ARG A 84 17.09 5.00 1.59
C ARG A 84 17.25 3.78 2.50
N GLU A 85 16.30 3.54 3.41
CA GLU A 85 16.37 2.42 4.36
C GLU A 85 16.28 1.06 3.65
N MET A 86 15.59 1.00 2.52
CA MET A 86 15.43 -0.23 1.72
C MET A 86 16.51 -0.40 0.66
N LYS A 87 17.49 0.52 0.58
CA LYS A 87 18.55 0.43 -0.43
C LYS A 87 19.39 -0.83 -0.24
N GLY A 88 19.46 -1.66 -1.28
CA GLY A 88 20.21 -2.92 -1.27
C GLY A 88 19.44 -4.09 -0.66
N VAL A 89 18.18 -3.90 -0.26
CA VAL A 89 17.29 -4.99 0.13
C VAL A 89 16.77 -5.68 -1.14
N GLU A 90 16.99 -6.99 -1.24
CA GLU A 90 16.39 -7.80 -2.30
C GLU A 90 14.92 -8.10 -2.00
N GLY A 91 14.10 -8.17 -3.06
CA GLY A 91 12.69 -8.54 -2.95
C GLY A 91 11.82 -7.97 -4.05
N SER A 92 10.54 -8.33 -4.03
CA SER A 92 9.54 -7.80 -4.95
C SER A 92 9.32 -6.31 -4.74
N ARG A 93 8.65 -5.68 -5.70
CA ARG A 93 8.05 -4.36 -5.48
C ARG A 93 6.82 -4.50 -4.59
N GLY A 94 6.46 -3.40 -3.97
CA GLY A 94 5.24 -3.30 -3.20
C GLY A 94 4.76 -1.87 -3.13
N PHE A 95 3.56 -1.71 -2.59
CA PHE A 95 2.95 -0.41 -2.39
C PHE A 95 2.16 -0.38 -1.10
N MET A 96 2.02 0.81 -0.52
CA MET A 96 1.18 1.04 0.64
C MET A 96 -0.03 1.85 0.25
N VAL A 97 -1.23 1.40 0.61
CA VAL A 97 -2.50 2.14 0.41
C VAL A 97 -3.21 2.34 1.73
N ASP A 98 -3.99 3.41 1.82
CA ASP A 98 -4.95 3.64 2.89
C ASP A 98 -6.35 3.18 2.45
N MET A 99 -7.10 2.63 3.39
CA MET A 99 -8.54 2.38 3.22
C MET A 99 -9.29 2.69 4.50
N GLU A 100 -10.51 3.17 4.36
CA GLU A 100 -11.42 3.34 5.48
C GLU A 100 -12.19 2.04 5.73
N VAL A 101 -12.28 1.63 6.99
CA VAL A 101 -13.04 0.46 7.41
C VAL A 101 -14.07 0.90 8.43
N ALA A 102 -15.33 0.53 8.19
CA ALA A 102 -16.39 0.72 9.15
C ALA A 102 -16.18 -0.19 10.36
N ARG A 103 -16.10 0.38 11.56
CA ARG A 103 -16.09 -0.35 12.83
C ARG A 103 -17.25 0.11 13.71
N PRO A 104 -17.66 -0.70 14.71
CA PRO A 104 -18.68 -0.28 15.68
C PRO A 104 -18.32 1.02 16.42
N SER A 105 -17.03 1.30 16.58
CA SER A 105 -16.49 2.52 17.20
C SER A 105 -16.44 3.72 16.26
N GLY A 106 -16.89 3.58 15.00
CA GLY A 106 -16.76 4.58 13.95
C GLY A 106 -15.80 4.17 12.82
N PRO A 107 -15.78 4.92 11.71
CA PRO A 107 -14.86 4.69 10.61
C PRO A 107 -13.41 4.83 11.08
N GLN A 108 -12.55 3.93 10.60
CA GLN A 108 -11.12 3.96 10.90
C GLN A 108 -10.31 3.75 9.62
N THR A 109 -9.37 4.64 9.35
CA THR A 109 -8.36 4.44 8.30
C THR A 109 -7.34 3.40 8.75
N ILE A 110 -7.13 2.40 7.90
CA ILE A 110 -6.03 1.44 8.02
C ILE A 110 -5.11 1.57 6.81
N PHE A 111 -3.87 1.11 6.98
CA PHE A 111 -2.86 1.12 5.93
C PHE A 111 -2.47 -0.31 5.61
N LEU A 112 -2.53 -0.66 4.33
CA LEU A 112 -2.20 -1.97 3.82
C LEU A 112 -0.89 -1.90 3.06
N VAL A 113 -0.03 -2.89 3.25
CA VAL A 113 1.13 -3.11 2.40
C VAL A 113 0.83 -4.28 1.48
N CYS A 114 0.91 -4.02 0.18
CA CYS A 114 0.70 -5.02 -0.86
C CYS A 114 2.03 -5.37 -1.52
N LYS A 115 2.27 -6.66 -1.75
CA LYS A 115 3.40 -7.19 -2.51
C LYS A 115 2.95 -7.43 -3.95
N GLU A 116 3.65 -6.84 -4.91
CA GLU A 116 3.42 -7.07 -6.35
C GLU A 116 3.98 -8.44 -6.79
#